data_AF-A0A239YES7-F1
#
_entry.id   AF-A0A239YES7-F1
#
_cell.length_a   1.000
_cell.length_b   1.000
_cell.length_c   1.000
_cell.angle_alpha   90.00
_cell.angle_beta   90.00
_cell.angle_gamma   90.00
#
_symmetry.space_group_name_H-M   'P 1'
#
loop_
_entity.id
_entity.type
_entity.pdbx_description
1 polymer ?
#
loop_
_entity_poly.entity_id
_entity_poly.type
_entity_poly.pdbx_seq_one_letter_code
_entity_poly.pdbx_strand_id
1 'polypeptide(L)'
;MNREFVEYLSARQNETLAVATILFTRGSTPRKAGTSMVVFPDGSIFGTIGGGRAENEIRLSAVDSLKKKEAHRRIEVRLDDDAAVKEGMVCGGEMDVWIETQNI
;
A
#
# COMPACT_ATOMS: atom_id res chain seq x y z
N MET A 1 -6.65 5.00 12.02
CA MET A 1 -5.75 3.83 12.05
C MET A 1 -6.26 2.88 13.12
N ASN A 2 -6.30 1.56 12.87
CA ASN A 2 -6.90 0.60 13.79
C ASN A 2 -6.00 0.40 15.03
N ARG A 3 -6.58 0.18 16.21
CA ARG A 3 -5.85 0.06 17.49
C ARG A 3 -4.75 -1.02 17.43
N GLU A 4 -5.09 -2.16 16.84
CA GLU A 4 -4.18 -3.28 16.61
C GLU A 4 -2.95 -2.89 15.77
N PHE A 5 -3.11 -1.95 14.83
CA PHE A 5 -2.02 -1.47 13.98
C PHE A 5 -1.01 -0.63 14.77
N VAL A 6 -1.53 0.23 15.65
CA VAL A 6 -0.70 1.06 16.54
C VAL A 6 0.02 0.18 17.56
N GLU A 7 -0.69 -0.79 18.15
CA GLU A 7 -0.09 -1.75 19.09
C GLU A 7 1.01 -2.60 18.41
N TYR A 8 0.76 -3.07 17.19
CA TYR A 8 1.73 -3.86 16.41
C TYR A 8 3.02 -3.08 16.11
N LEU A 9 2.92 -1.80 15.75
CA LEU A 9 4.07 -0.93 15.51
C LEU A 9 4.78 -0.57 16.82
N SER A 10 4.03 -0.27 17.88
CA SER A 10 4.61 0.11 19.18
C SER A 10 5.44 -1.01 19.82
N ALA A 11 5.14 -2.27 19.48
CA ALA A 11 5.90 -3.43 19.93
C ALA A 11 7.22 -3.67 19.17
N ARG A 12 7.49 -2.91 18.10
CA ARG A 12 8.68 -3.04 17.24
C ARG A 12 9.53 -1.78 17.33
N GLN A 13 10.45 -1.75 18.29
CA GLN A 13 11.41 -0.65 18.42
C GLN A 13 12.72 -1.00 17.72
N ASN A 14 13.37 0.02 17.15
CA ASN A 14 14.57 -0.07 16.32
C ASN A 14 14.39 -0.83 15.00
N GLU A 15 13.21 -0.76 14.38
CA GLU A 15 12.94 -1.37 13.08
C GLU A 15 12.74 -0.32 12.00
N THR A 16 13.34 -0.55 10.83
CA THR A 16 13.09 0.25 9.62
C THR A 16 11.93 -0.37 8.85
N LEU A 17 10.90 0.42 8.56
CA LEU A 17 9.73 -0.04 7.81
C LEU A 17 9.12 1.07 6.97
N ALA A 18 8.19 0.71 6.09
CA ALA A 18 7.35 1.65 5.38
C ALA A 18 5.88 1.46 5.73
N VAL A 19 5.13 2.55 5.80
CA VAL A 19 3.67 2.54 5.92
C VAL A 19 3.09 3.05 4.60
N ALA A 20 2.41 2.17 3.88
CA ALA A 20 1.62 2.54 2.70
C ALA A 20 0.19 2.85 3.15
N THR A 21 -0.38 3.97 2.71
CA THR A 21 -1.74 4.41 3.04
C THR A 21 -2.44 4.91 1.78
N ILE A 22 -3.65 4.40 1.53
CA ILE A 22 -4.49 4.92 0.45
C ILE A 22 -4.99 6.31 0.85
N LEU A 23 -4.61 7.34 0.11
CA LEU A 23 -5.10 8.70 0.29
C LEU A 23 -6.47 8.90 -0.34
N PHE A 24 -6.63 8.37 -1.55
CA PHE A 24 -7.83 8.56 -2.35
C PHE A 24 -8.06 7.37 -3.29
N THR A 25 -9.32 7.15 -3.66
CA THR A 25 -9.70 6.12 -4.63
C THR A 25 -10.74 6.64 -5.61
N ARG A 26 -10.62 6.26 -6.87
CA ARG A 26 -11.62 6.51 -7.92
C ARG A 26 -12.10 5.18 -8.49
N GLY A 27 -13.38 5.08 -8.83
CA GLY A 27 -13.95 3.87 -9.44
C GLY A 27 -14.09 2.70 -8.45
N SER A 28 -14.07 1.47 -8.98
CA SER A 28 -14.19 0.26 -8.15
C SER A 28 -12.84 -0.16 -7.59
N THR A 29 -12.68 -0.05 -6.28
CA THR A 29 -11.46 -0.41 -5.57
C THR A 29 -11.77 -1.36 -4.40
N PRO A 30 -10.94 -2.40 -4.15
CA PRO A 30 -11.16 -3.38 -3.08
C PRO A 30 -11.08 -2.77 -1.67
N ARG A 31 -10.34 -1.67 -1.52
CA ARG A 31 -10.25 -0.88 -0.29
C ARG A 31 -10.45 0.60 -0.57
N LYS A 32 -10.76 1.35 0.49
CA LYS A 32 -11.03 2.79 0.46
C LYS A 32 -9.91 3.57 1.13
N ALA A 33 -9.93 4.88 0.92
CA ALA A 33 -9.04 5.83 1.57
C ALA A 33 -8.96 5.60 3.09
N GLY A 34 -7.76 5.76 3.65
CA GLY A 34 -7.44 5.51 5.05
C GLY A 34 -7.06 4.06 5.37
N THR A 35 -7.13 3.14 4.40
CA THR A 35 -6.56 1.79 4.55
C THR A 35 -5.04 1.86 4.49
N SER A 36 -4.36 1.20 5.43
CA SER A 36 -2.91 1.17 5.52
C SER A 36 -2.35 -0.26 5.60
N MET A 37 -1.10 -0.42 5.16
CA MET A 37 -0.32 -1.65 5.25
C MET A 37 1.13 -1.29 5.61
N VAL A 38 1.75 -2.08 6.48
CA VAL A 38 3.17 -1.99 6.82
C VAL A 38 3.96 -2.91 5.90
N VAL A 39 5.12 -2.44 5.45
CA VAL A 39 6.05 -3.19 4.60
C VAL A 39 7.44 -3.13 5.20
N PHE A 40 8.05 -4.30 5.39
CA PHE A 40 9.41 -4.43 5.92
C PHE A 40 10.46 -4.50 4.80
N PRO A 41 11.76 -4.32 5.10
CA PRO A 41 12.83 -4.33 4.09
C PRO A 41 12.98 -5.67 3.35
N ASP A 42 12.60 -6.77 3.99
CA ASP A 42 12.54 -8.12 3.40
C ASP A 42 11.31 -8.33 2.49
N GLY A 43 10.40 -7.37 2.46
CA GLY A 43 9.16 -7.39 1.70
C GLY A 43 8.02 -8.15 2.38
N SER A 44 8.18 -8.58 3.63
CA SER A 44 7.06 -9.04 4.46
C SER A 44 6.11 -7.87 4.77
N ILE A 45 4.84 -8.20 5.04
CA ILE A 45 3.80 -7.20 5.26
C ILE A 45 3.00 -7.47 6.53
N PHE A 46 2.44 -6.40 7.10
CA PHE A 46 1.40 -6.48 8.11
C PHE A 46 0.19 -5.63 7.70
N GLY A 47 -1.01 -6.22 7.79
CA GLY A 47 -2.21 -5.68 7.19
C GLY A 47 -2.32 -5.97 5.69
N THR A 48 -3.36 -5.44 5.05
CA THR A 48 -3.63 -5.61 3.61
C THR A 48 -4.32 -4.37 3.06
N ILE A 49 -3.96 -3.98 1.83
CA ILE A 49 -4.60 -2.89 1.07
C ILE A 49 -5.59 -3.43 0.02
N GLY A 50 -5.85 -4.74 0.03
CA GLY A 50 -6.89 -5.36 -0.81
C GLY A 50 -6.40 -6.56 -1.61
N GLY A 51 -5.13 -6.94 -1.49
CA GLY A 51 -4.53 -8.09 -2.19
C GLY A 51 -4.29 -7.87 -3.68
N GLY A 52 -3.94 -8.96 -4.36
CA GLY A 52 -3.74 -9.00 -5.80
C GLY A 52 -2.55 -8.19 -6.31
N ARG A 53 -2.61 -7.81 -7.59
CA ARG A 53 -1.52 -7.09 -8.26
C ARG A 53 -1.23 -5.72 -7.63
N ALA A 54 -2.28 -4.97 -7.31
CA ALA A 54 -2.16 -3.64 -6.73
C ALA A 54 -1.40 -3.65 -5.39
N GLU A 55 -1.72 -4.61 -4.50
CA GLU A 55 -0.99 -4.74 -3.25
C GLU A 55 0.48 -5.09 -3.47
N ASN A 56 0.78 -5.97 -4.43
CA ASN A 56 2.16 -6.32 -4.75
C ASN A 56 2.94 -5.12 -5.33
N GLU A 57 2.32 -4.31 -6.18
CA GLU A 57 2.92 -3.09 -6.75
C GLU A 57 3.24 -2.06 -5.65
N ILE A 58 2.32 -1.83 -4.72
CA ILE A 58 2.51 -0.95 -3.56
C ILE A 58 3.64 -1.49 -2.68
N ARG A 59 3.64 -2.81 -2.40
CA ARG A 59 4.66 -3.48 -1.59
C ARG A 59 6.05 -3.34 -2.21
N LEU A 60 6.19 -3.60 -3.51
CA LEU A 60 7.47 -3.46 -4.21
C LEU A 60 7.95 -2.01 -4.21
N SER A 61 7.04 -1.04 -4.39
CA SER A 61 7.37 0.39 -4.33
C SER A 61 7.83 0.82 -2.93
N ALA A 62 7.22 0.27 -1.89
CA ALA A 62 7.63 0.51 -0.51
C ALA A 62 9.02 -0.08 -0.21
N VAL A 63 9.28 -1.32 -0.62
CA VAL A 63 10.61 -1.94 -0.49
C VAL A 63 11.69 -1.13 -1.23
N ASP A 64 11.39 -0.65 -2.45
CA ASP A 64 12.31 0.20 -3.21
C ASP A 64 12.56 1.55 -2.51
N SER A 65 11.52 2.17 -1.93
CA SER A 65 11.64 3.41 -1.15
C SER A 65 12.56 3.22 0.07
N LEU A 66 12.40 2.10 0.79
CA LEU A 66 13.25 1.74 1.93
C LEU A 66 14.72 1.55 1.49
N LYS A 67 14.96 0.84 0.40
CA LYS A 67 16.32 0.61 -0.15
C LYS A 67 17.00 1.92 -0.55
N LYS A 68 16.25 2.83 -1.16
CA LYS A 68 16.73 4.15 -1.59
C LYS A 68 16.80 5.17 -0.45
N LYS A 69 16.34 4.82 0.76
CA LYS A 69 16.25 5.70 1.93
C LYS A 69 15.46 6.98 1.64
N GLU A 70 14.39 6.85 0.85
CA GLU A 70 13.46 7.95 0.59
C GLU A 70 12.61 8.18 1.83
N ALA A 71 12.43 9.43 2.26
CA ALA A 71 11.56 9.75 3.39
C ALA A 71 10.09 9.39 3.10
N HIS A 72 9.67 9.60 1.85
CA HIS A 72 8.32 9.28 1.38
C HIS A 72 8.27 9.15 -0.14
N ARG A 73 7.21 8.52 -0.63
CA ARG A 73 6.86 8.37 -2.04
C ARG A 73 5.34 8.39 -2.20
N ARG A 74 4.84 9.04 -3.24
CA ARG A 74 3.45 8.94 -3.67
C ARG A 74 3.37 8.17 -4.98
N ILE A 75 2.43 7.23 -5.09
CA ILE A 75 2.23 6.44 -6.30
C ILE A 75 0.74 6.38 -6.65
N GLU A 76 0.44 6.30 -7.94
CA GLU A 76 -0.89 6.01 -8.47
C GLU A 76 -0.92 4.57 -8.96
N VAL A 77 -1.90 3.79 -8.51
CA VAL A 77 -2.05 2.38 -8.83
C VAL A 77 -3.37 2.17 -9.55
N ARG A 78 -3.31 1.65 -10.78
CA ARG A 78 -4.48 1.41 -11.62
C ARG A 78 -4.86 -0.06 -11.63
N LEU A 79 -6.16 -0.32 -11.56
CA LEU A 79 -6.76 -1.66 -11.51
C LEU A 79 -7.30 -2.12 -12.88
N ASP A 80 -6.92 -1.44 -13.97
CA ASP A 80 -7.50 -1.57 -15.31
C ASP A 80 -6.93 -2.73 -16.15
N ASP A 81 -6.06 -3.56 -15.58
CA ASP A 81 -5.34 -4.63 -16.30
C ASP A 81 -6.03 -6.01 -16.31
N ASP A 82 -7.23 -6.15 -15.76
CA ASP A 82 -7.99 -7.39 -15.97
C ASP A 82 -8.50 -7.42 -17.42
N ALA A 83 -8.15 -8.48 -18.16
CA ALA A 83 -8.63 -8.72 -19.53
C ALA A 83 -10.17 -8.65 -19.66
N ALA A 84 -10.91 -8.76 -18.56
CA ALA A 84 -12.35 -8.56 -18.44
C ALA A 84 -12.83 -7.12 -18.68
N VAL A 85 -11.97 -6.10 -18.50
CA VAL A 85 -12.30 -4.69 -18.77
C VAL A 85 -12.50 -4.43 -20.26
N LYS A 86 -11.84 -5.21 -21.14
CA LYS A 86 -12.00 -5.10 -22.60
C LYS A 86 -13.40 -5.49 -23.10
N GLU A 87 -14.19 -6.19 -22.29
CA GLU A 87 -15.60 -6.51 -22.60
C GLU A 87 -16.59 -5.51 -21.99
N GLY A 88 -16.11 -4.40 -21.38
CA GLY A 88 -16.96 -3.31 -20.90
C GLY A 88 -17.73 -3.62 -19.61
N MET A 89 -17.42 -4.71 -18.91
CA MET A 89 -18.23 -5.21 -17.78
C MET A 89 -17.68 -4.89 -16.38
N VAL A 90 -16.52 -4.24 -16.25
CA VAL A 90 -15.97 -3.84 -14.94
C VAL A 90 -15.56 -2.38 -14.95
N CYS A 91 -16.16 -1.57 -14.05
CA CYS A 91 -15.67 -0.24 -13.76
C CYS A 91 -14.28 -0.35 -13.10
N GLY A 92 -13.21 -0.12 -13.87
CA GLY A 92 -11.86 -0.05 -13.32
C GLY A 92 -11.74 0.98 -12.18
N GLY A 93 -10.71 0.82 -11.36
CA GLY A 93 -10.44 1.72 -10.24
C GLY A 93 -9.00 2.18 -10.21
N GLU A 94 -8.77 3.23 -9.45
CA GLU A 94 -7.48 3.85 -9.24
C GLU A 94 -7.32 4.17 -7.77
N MET A 95 -6.10 3.97 -7.26
CA MET A 95 -5.72 4.32 -5.89
C MET A 95 -4.54 5.27 -5.91
N ASP A 96 -4.63 6.33 -5.13
CA ASP A 96 -3.52 7.20 -4.82
C ASP A 96 -2.99 6.80 -3.44
N VAL A 97 -1.71 6.45 -3.38
CA VAL A 97 -1.08 5.81 -2.21
C VAL A 97 0.12 6.61 -1.76
N TRP A 98 0.13 6.97 -0.48
CA TRP A 98 1.27 7.55 0.20
C TRP A 98 2.08 6.46 0.88
N ILE A 99 3.38 6.45 0.64
CA ILE A 99 4.34 5.56 1.27
C ILE A 99 5.28 6.44 2.10
N GLU A 100 5.30 6.22 3.41
CA GLU A 100 6.22 6.89 4.31
C GLU A 100 7.20 5.86 4.87
N THR A 101 8.50 6.15 4.82
CA THR A 101 9.50 5.29 5.47
C THR A 101 9.82 5.83 6.85
N GLN A 102 9.98 4.94 7.82
CA GLN A 102 10.18 5.29 9.21
C GLN A 102 11.20 4.35 9.85
N ASN A 103 11.97 4.91 10.77
CA ASN A 103 12.72 4.14 11.76
C ASN A 103 11.99 4.34 13.07
N ILE A 104 11.35 3.28 13.56
CA ILE A 104 10.62 3.26 14.83
C ILE A 104 11.47 2.63 15.92
#